data_AF-A0A2V7ZGL3-F1
#
_entry.id   AF-A0A2V7ZGL3-F1
#
_cell.length_a   1.000
_cell.length_b   1.000
_cell.length_c   1.000
_cell.angle_alpha   90.00
_cell.angle_beta   90.00
_cell.angle_gamma   90.00
#
_symmetry.space_group_name_H-M   'P 1'
#
loop_
_entity.id
_entity.type
_entity.pdbx_description
1 polymer ?
#
loop_
_entity_poly.entity_id
_entity_poly.type
_entity_poly.pdbx_seq_one_letter_code
_entity_poly.pdbx_strand_id
1 'polypeptide(L)'
;MPYRPGVAELVKQRTAAQDEDPNAHCMPRGAPRIWTDDYYKRIFQVSDRVIILTERNMQYRQIFTDGRPLPKDQNPTWNGYSTAAWQGDTLVVQTSGFKDDLWLDASGNPLTGTGKLTERIRRPNFGTLEVEMMIDDPASYTAPWTVTLKQPLALDSELLDYYCLENEKDLVHMIK
;
A
#
# COMPACT_ATOMS: atom_id res chain seq x y z
N MET A 1 -9.64 -8.08 -13.13
CA MET A 1 -8.62 -7.03 -13.29
C MET A 1 -8.37 -6.77 -14.78
N PRO A 2 -8.15 -5.52 -15.21
CA PRO A 2 -7.88 -5.18 -16.61
C PRO A 2 -6.42 -5.46 -16.97
N TYR A 3 -6.01 -6.73 -16.96
CA TYR A 3 -4.61 -7.12 -17.20
C TYR A 3 -4.16 -6.90 -18.64
N ARG A 4 -2.89 -6.54 -18.82
CA ARG A 4 -2.21 -6.69 -20.12
C ARG A 4 -1.94 -8.17 -20.44
N PRO A 5 -1.70 -8.51 -21.72
CA PRO A 5 -1.28 -9.86 -22.11
C PRO A 5 -0.09 -10.35 -21.27
N GLY A 6 -0.15 -11.60 -20.81
CA GLY A 6 0.87 -12.22 -19.95
C GLY A 6 0.72 -11.96 -18.45
N VAL A 7 0.09 -10.85 -18.03
CA VAL A 7 -0.01 -10.50 -16.60
C VAL A 7 -0.91 -11.47 -15.83
N ALA A 8 -2.00 -11.97 -16.45
CA ALA A 8 -2.84 -12.98 -15.82
C ALA A 8 -2.08 -14.28 -15.49
N GLU A 9 -1.16 -14.68 -16.37
CA GLU A 9 -0.33 -15.87 -16.15
C GLU A 9 0.74 -15.60 -15.08
N LEU A 10 1.36 -14.42 -15.07
CA LEU A 10 2.24 -13.99 -13.99
C LEU A 10 1.54 -14.05 -12.62
N VAL A 11 0.32 -13.50 -12.52
CA VAL A 11 -0.47 -13.54 -11.28
C VAL A 11 -0.75 -14.98 -10.85
N LYS A 12 -1.07 -15.87 -11.79
CA LYS A 12 -1.26 -17.30 -11.51
C LYS A 12 0.02 -17.98 -11.01
N GLN A 13 1.17 -17.66 -11.61
CA GLN A 13 2.49 -18.16 -11.17
C GLN A 13 2.80 -17.69 -9.74
N ARG A 14 2.61 -16.40 -9.46
CA ARG A 14 2.77 -15.81 -8.12
C ARG A 14 1.82 -16.38 -7.07
N THR A 15 0.59 -16.71 -7.47
CA THR A 15 -0.37 -17.40 -6.59
C THR A 15 0.09 -18.82 -6.23
N ALA A 16 0.89 -19.46 -7.10
CA ALA A 16 1.46 -20.77 -6.84
C ALA A 16 2.77 -20.70 -6.03
N ALA A 17 3.57 -19.63 -6.21
CA ALA A 17 4.86 -19.39 -5.55
C ALA A 17 4.74 -18.25 -4.51
N GLN A 18 3.89 -18.42 -3.50
CA GLN A 18 3.63 -17.36 -2.50
C GLN A 18 4.84 -17.06 -1.61
N ASP A 19 5.78 -18.00 -1.51
CA ASP A 19 7.07 -17.81 -0.85
C ASP A 19 7.92 -16.73 -1.52
N GLU A 20 7.72 -16.46 -2.83
CA GLU A 20 8.43 -15.39 -3.54
C GLU A 20 7.87 -13.99 -3.28
N ASP A 21 6.72 -13.86 -2.62
CA ASP A 21 6.20 -12.55 -2.22
C ASP A 21 7.21 -11.89 -1.27
N PRO A 22 7.71 -10.66 -1.55
CA PRO A 22 8.60 -9.96 -0.62
C PRO A 22 8.05 -9.88 0.81
N ASN A 23 6.73 -9.89 0.98
CA ASN A 23 6.06 -10.00 2.26
C ASN A 23 6.49 -11.24 3.08
N ALA A 24 6.62 -12.40 2.44
CA ALA A 24 6.97 -13.67 3.07
C ALA A 24 8.39 -13.63 3.66
N HIS A 25 9.26 -12.78 3.10
CA HIS A 25 10.58 -12.48 3.63
C HIS A 25 10.62 -11.22 4.52
N CYS A 26 9.47 -10.83 5.06
CA CYS A 26 9.33 -9.69 5.98
C CYS A 26 9.75 -8.33 5.40
N MET A 27 9.83 -8.20 4.08
CA MET A 27 10.08 -6.92 3.42
C MET A 27 8.85 -6.00 3.52
N PRO A 28 9.02 -4.67 3.34
CA PRO A 28 7.90 -3.75 3.34
C PRO A 28 6.86 -4.04 2.28
N ARG A 29 5.58 -3.98 2.67
CA ARG A 29 4.46 -4.36 1.81
C ARG A 29 4.06 -3.30 0.79
N GLY A 30 4.56 -2.07 0.95
CA GLY A 30 4.25 -0.95 0.07
C GLY A 30 2.92 -0.27 0.38
N ALA A 31 2.70 0.88 -0.25
CA ALA A 31 1.61 1.79 0.07
C ALA A 31 0.19 1.18 -0.05
N PRO A 32 -0.18 0.45 -1.13
CA PRO A 32 -1.50 -0.16 -1.21
C PRO A 32 -1.78 -1.17 -0.09
N ARG A 33 -0.78 -2.00 0.24
CA ARG A 33 -0.95 -3.05 1.24
C ARG A 33 -1.07 -2.52 2.66
N ILE A 34 -0.53 -1.34 2.99
CA ILE A 34 -0.79 -0.69 4.29
C ILE A 34 -2.30 -0.55 4.55
N TRP A 35 -3.11 -0.37 3.50
CA TRP A 35 -4.57 -0.26 3.61
C TRP A 35 -5.28 -1.61 3.62
N THR A 36 -4.77 -2.62 2.93
CA THR A 36 -5.42 -3.95 2.89
C THR A 36 -4.96 -4.87 4.02
N ASP A 37 -3.97 -4.46 4.80
CA ASP A 37 -3.47 -5.24 5.94
C ASP A 37 -4.43 -5.27 7.13
N ASP A 38 -4.38 -6.38 7.87
CA ASP A 38 -5.17 -6.65 9.07
C ASP A 38 -4.55 -6.10 10.36
N TYR A 39 -3.28 -5.68 10.31
CA TYR A 39 -2.61 -5.02 11.43
C TYR A 39 -3.16 -3.62 11.72
N TYR A 40 -3.07 -3.24 13.00
CA TYR A 40 -3.40 -1.89 13.42
C TYR A 40 -2.45 -0.85 12.84
N LYS A 41 -3.01 0.34 12.68
CA LYS A 41 -2.32 1.52 12.15
C LYS A 41 -2.81 2.76 12.87
N ARG A 42 -1.87 3.66 13.16
CA ARG A 42 -2.15 4.98 13.70
C ARG A 42 -1.82 6.03 12.64
N ILE A 43 -2.72 6.97 12.46
CA ILE A 43 -2.59 8.05 11.49
C ILE A 43 -2.40 9.34 12.28
N PHE A 44 -1.25 9.96 12.10
CA PHE A 44 -0.89 11.23 12.73
C PHE A 44 -0.88 12.32 11.68
N GLN A 45 -1.53 13.43 11.97
CA GLN A 45 -1.41 14.64 11.17
C GLN A 45 -0.54 15.63 11.91
N VAL A 46 0.55 16.05 11.27
CA VAL A 46 1.39 17.16 11.71
C VAL A 46 1.29 18.30 10.69
N SER A 47 2.01 19.40 10.91
CA SER A 47 1.84 20.63 10.13
C SER A 47 2.08 20.47 8.63
N ASP A 48 3.03 19.63 8.22
CA ASP A 48 3.48 19.51 6.83
C ASP A 48 3.26 18.12 6.20
N ARG A 49 2.74 17.16 6.96
CA ARG A 49 2.51 15.79 6.48
C ARG A 49 1.51 15.01 7.34
N VAL A 50 0.98 13.96 6.74
CA VAL A 50 0.33 12.84 7.42
C VAL A 50 1.33 11.69 7.52
N ILE A 51 1.38 11.03 8.67
CA ILE A 51 2.23 9.88 8.95
C ILE A 51 1.31 8.71 9.30
N ILE A 52 1.45 7.60 8.56
CA ILE A 52 0.80 6.34 8.89
C ILE A 52 1.86 5.44 9.51
N LEU A 53 1.68 5.09 10.78
CA LEU A 53 2.50 4.10 11.48
C LEU A 53 1.72 2.79 11.54
N THR A 54 2.36 1.67 11.18
CA THR A 54 1.75 0.34 11.18
C THR A 54 2.39 -0.54 12.24
N GLU A 55 1.59 -1.38 12.88
CA GLU A 55 2.06 -2.37 13.86
C GLU A 55 3.10 -3.32 13.25
N ARG A 56 2.82 -3.82 12.03
CA ARG A 56 3.69 -4.76 11.34
C ARG A 56 5.06 -4.14 11.02
N ASN A 57 6.12 -4.77 11.53
CA ASN A 57 7.53 -4.42 11.33
C ASN A 57 7.84 -2.94 11.64
N MET A 58 7.05 -2.30 12.51
CA MET A 58 7.13 -0.86 12.83
C MET A 58 7.27 0.06 11.60
N GLN A 59 6.59 -0.28 10.51
CA GLN A 59 6.72 0.46 9.25
C GLN A 59 5.99 1.80 9.33
N TYR A 60 6.50 2.76 8.57
CA TYR A 60 5.88 4.06 8.45
C TYR A 60 5.75 4.48 6.98
N ARG A 61 4.76 5.32 6.72
CA ARG A 61 4.58 6.02 5.46
C ARG A 61 4.36 7.50 5.72
N GLN A 62 5.03 8.33 4.93
CA GLN A 62 4.89 9.79 4.99
C GLN A 62 4.13 10.27 3.77
N ILE A 63 3.15 11.15 3.98
CA ILE A 63 2.34 11.77 2.95
C ILE A 63 2.47 13.29 3.13
N PHE A 64 3.24 13.95 2.26
CA PHE A 64 3.49 15.39 2.38
C PHE A 64 2.24 16.18 2.02
N THR A 65 1.83 17.11 2.89
CA THR A 65 0.63 17.95 2.72
C THR A 65 0.97 19.43 2.56
N ASP A 66 2.23 19.76 2.31
CA ASP A 66 2.76 21.12 2.18
C ASP A 66 2.67 21.68 0.74
N GLY A 67 1.94 20.99 -0.14
CA GLY A 67 1.69 21.42 -1.52
C GLY A 67 2.84 21.17 -2.49
N ARG A 68 3.91 20.48 -2.08
CA ARG A 68 5.01 20.12 -2.99
C ARG A 68 4.53 19.16 -4.10
N PRO A 69 5.06 19.26 -5.33
CA PRO A 69 4.76 18.28 -6.37
C PRO A 69 5.49 16.96 -6.10
N LEU A 70 5.09 15.91 -6.83
CA LEU A 70 5.92 14.70 -6.93
C LEU A 70 7.29 15.05 -7.53
N PRO A 71 8.40 14.54 -6.98
CA PRO A 71 9.72 14.72 -7.59
C PRO A 71 9.75 14.15 -9.01
N LYS A 72 10.47 14.81 -9.92
CA LYS A 72 10.65 14.31 -11.29
C LYS A 72 11.56 13.08 -11.36
N ASP A 73 12.58 13.07 -10.51
CA ASP A 73 13.52 11.96 -10.34
C ASP A 73 13.37 11.44 -8.92
N GLN A 74 12.75 10.27 -8.79
CA GLN A 74 12.38 9.68 -7.51
C GLN A 74 13.35 8.56 -7.21
N ASN A 75 13.94 8.57 -6.01
CA ASN A 75 14.64 7.39 -5.51
C ASN A 75 13.59 6.30 -5.22
N PRO A 76 13.62 5.14 -5.91
CA PRO A 76 12.57 4.14 -5.76
C PRO A 76 12.50 3.56 -4.34
N THR A 77 11.31 3.55 -3.74
CA THR A 77 11.10 2.99 -2.40
C THR A 77 9.88 2.07 -2.35
N TRP A 78 9.78 1.23 -1.32
CA TRP A 78 8.64 0.31 -1.16
C TRP A 78 7.30 1.04 -1.06
N ASN A 79 7.25 2.16 -0.34
CA ASN A 79 6.04 2.97 -0.16
C ASN A 79 5.86 4.07 -1.21
N GLY A 80 6.83 4.26 -2.10
CA GLY A 80 6.87 5.41 -3.01
C GLY A 80 7.02 6.75 -2.29
N TYR A 81 6.91 7.83 -3.06
CA TYR A 81 6.86 9.20 -2.58
C TYR A 81 5.43 9.72 -2.70
N SER A 82 4.83 10.14 -1.58
CA SER A 82 3.44 10.60 -1.53
C SER A 82 3.35 12.11 -1.28
N THR A 83 2.58 12.81 -2.11
CA THR A 83 2.12 14.19 -1.86
C THR A 83 0.61 14.23 -1.83
N ALA A 84 0.01 15.20 -1.15
CA ALA A 84 -1.42 15.28 -1.00
C ALA A 84 -1.95 16.71 -0.89
N ALA A 85 -3.23 16.85 -1.23
CA ALA A 85 -3.99 18.07 -1.05
C ALA A 85 -5.39 17.74 -0.53
N TRP A 86 -5.95 18.64 0.28
CA TRP A 86 -7.33 18.53 0.74
C TRP A 86 -8.30 19.02 -0.33
N GLN A 87 -9.35 18.24 -0.58
CA GLN A 87 -10.52 18.61 -1.38
C GLN A 87 -11.75 18.49 -0.48
N GLY A 88 -12.12 19.60 0.17
CA GLY A 88 -13.15 19.56 1.22
C GLY A 88 -12.68 18.71 2.40
N ASP A 89 -13.43 17.65 2.71
CA ASP A 89 -13.17 16.70 3.80
C ASP A 89 -12.34 15.47 3.36
N THR A 90 -11.91 15.44 2.09
CA THR A 90 -11.19 14.32 1.50
C THR A 90 -9.73 14.68 1.27
N LEU A 91 -8.81 13.89 1.83
CA LEU A 91 -7.38 13.98 1.52
C LEU A 91 -7.11 13.21 0.23
N VAL A 92 -6.71 13.92 -0.82
CA VAL A 92 -6.34 13.31 -2.11
C VAL A 92 -4.83 13.16 -2.16
N VAL A 93 -4.36 11.91 -2.20
CA VAL A 93 -2.95 11.55 -2.18
C VAL A 93 -2.54 11.06 -3.56
N GLN A 94 -1.39 11.52 -4.05
CA GLN A 94 -0.74 11.00 -5.23
C GLN A 94 0.59 10.39 -4.82
N THR A 95 0.86 9.17 -5.30
CA THR A 95 2.08 8.44 -5.00
C THR A 95 2.69 7.85 -6.27
N SER A 96 4.01 7.98 -6.41
CA SER A 96 4.81 7.33 -7.46
C SER A 96 6.22 7.05 -6.95
N GLY A 97 7.10 6.49 -7.79
CA GLY A 97 8.48 6.19 -7.40
C GLY A 97 8.55 4.93 -6.53
N PHE A 98 7.71 3.95 -6.85
CA PHE A 98 7.76 2.64 -6.23
C PHE A 98 9.02 1.91 -6.69
N LYS A 99 9.52 0.99 -5.85
CA LYS A 99 10.42 -0.05 -6.34
C LYS A 99 9.73 -0.84 -7.43
N ASP A 100 10.52 -1.39 -8.35
CA ASP A 100 9.99 -2.24 -9.37
C ASP A 100 9.61 -3.61 -8.80
N ASP A 101 8.71 -4.28 -9.52
CA ASP A 101 8.25 -5.64 -9.25
C ASP A 101 7.64 -5.88 -7.86
N LEU A 102 6.92 -4.90 -7.32
CA LEU A 102 6.16 -5.07 -6.08
C LEU A 102 4.91 -5.92 -6.32
N TRP A 103 4.51 -6.64 -5.28
CA TRP A 103 3.22 -7.32 -5.26
C TRP A 103 2.20 -6.41 -4.56
N LEU A 104 1.13 -6.08 -5.26
CA LEU A 104 0.09 -5.15 -4.84
C LEU A 104 -0.84 -5.74 -3.78
N ASP A 105 -1.09 -7.05 -3.84
CA ASP A 105 -1.95 -7.79 -2.90
C ASP A 105 -1.54 -9.27 -2.84
N ALA A 106 -2.12 -10.03 -1.90
CA ALA A 106 -1.81 -11.44 -1.70
C ALA A 106 -2.14 -12.33 -2.92
N SER A 107 -2.92 -11.84 -3.89
CA SER A 107 -3.19 -12.59 -5.14
C SER A 107 -2.03 -12.49 -6.13
N GLY A 108 -0.99 -11.70 -5.84
CA GLY A 108 0.19 -11.57 -6.70
C GLY A 108 0.06 -10.53 -7.82
N ASN A 109 -0.96 -9.65 -7.75
CA ASN A 109 -1.11 -8.53 -8.68
C ASN A 109 0.17 -7.68 -8.71
N PRO A 110 0.73 -7.34 -9.89
CA PRO A 110 1.94 -6.53 -9.96
C PRO A 110 1.68 -5.04 -9.71
N LEU A 111 2.70 -4.37 -9.17
CA LEU A 111 2.87 -2.93 -9.18
C LEU A 111 4.31 -2.62 -9.60
N THR A 112 4.48 -2.05 -10.79
CA THR A 112 5.81 -1.72 -11.34
C THR A 112 6.31 -0.37 -10.83
N GLY A 113 7.59 -0.08 -11.07
CA GLY A 113 8.19 1.22 -10.76
C GLY A 113 7.58 2.40 -11.53
N THR A 114 6.86 2.12 -12.63
CA THR A 114 6.09 3.12 -13.40
C THR A 114 4.66 3.32 -12.90
N GLY A 115 4.22 2.49 -11.96
CA GLY A 115 2.91 2.55 -11.35
C GLY A 115 2.70 3.83 -10.55
N LYS A 116 1.45 4.30 -10.56
CA LYS A 116 0.97 5.44 -9.79
C LYS A 116 -0.24 5.01 -8.97
N LEU A 117 -0.30 5.53 -7.75
CA LEU A 117 -1.42 5.34 -6.84
C LEU A 117 -2.04 6.71 -6.58
N THR A 118 -3.35 6.83 -6.82
CA THR A 118 -4.15 7.96 -6.34
C THR A 118 -5.09 7.46 -5.26
N GLU A 119 -5.01 8.05 -4.07
CA GLU A 119 -5.90 7.72 -2.96
C GLU A 119 -6.85 8.86 -2.67
N ARG A 120 -8.08 8.53 -2.31
CA ARG A 120 -9.04 9.48 -1.71
C ARG A 120 -9.39 8.94 -0.33
N ILE A 121 -8.87 9.61 0.69
CA ILE A 121 -9.03 9.21 2.09
C ILE A 121 -10.01 10.17 2.74
N ARG A 122 -11.11 9.64 3.28
CA ARG A 122 -12.13 10.43 3.97
C ARG A 122 -12.64 9.71 5.21
N ARG A 123 -13.02 10.47 6.23
CA ARG A 123 -13.62 9.94 7.47
C ARG A 123 -15.07 10.42 7.58
N PRO A 124 -16.03 9.72 6.94
CA PRO A 124 -17.43 10.19 6.87
C PRO A 124 -18.14 10.26 8.22
N ASN A 125 -17.68 9.50 9.21
CA ASN A 125 -18.16 9.53 10.57
C ASN A 125 -17.03 9.10 11.52
N PHE A 126 -17.27 9.18 12.83
CA PHE A 126 -16.24 8.87 13.83
C PHE A 126 -15.70 7.43 13.72
N GLY A 127 -16.54 6.45 13.38
CA GLY A 127 -16.21 5.03 13.40
C GLY A 127 -15.71 4.43 12.08
N THR A 128 -15.65 5.20 10.99
CA THR A 128 -15.31 4.66 9.66
C THR A 128 -14.31 5.55 8.94
N LEU A 129 -13.22 4.95 8.48
CA LEU A 129 -12.33 5.51 7.47
C LEU A 129 -12.65 4.88 6.11
N GLU A 130 -12.84 5.69 5.09
CA GLU A 130 -13.01 5.23 3.72
C GLU A 130 -11.77 5.61 2.91
N VAL A 131 -11.20 4.61 2.23
CA VAL A 131 -10.00 4.75 1.40
C VAL A 131 -10.31 4.20 0.04
N GLU A 132 -10.45 5.09 -0.94
CA GLU A 132 -10.47 4.71 -2.34
C GLU A 132 -9.05 4.73 -2.88
N MET A 133 -8.65 3.67 -3.58
CA MET A 133 -7.34 3.54 -4.22
C MET A 133 -7.54 3.29 -5.70
N MET A 134 -7.08 4.22 -6.53
CA MET A 134 -6.94 4.04 -7.97
C MET A 134 -5.49 3.71 -8.30
N ILE A 135 -5.30 2.59 -9.00
CA ILE A 135 -4.02 2.12 -9.48
C ILE A 135 -3.93 2.40 -10.98
N ASP A 136 -2.91 3.14 -11.39
CA ASP A 136 -2.55 3.40 -12.78
C ASP A 136 -1.13 2.89 -13.03
N ASP A 137 -1.04 1.67 -13.52
CA ASP A 137 0.23 1.03 -13.93
C ASP A 137 0.07 0.50 -15.36
N PRO A 138 0.43 1.32 -16.37
CA PRO A 138 0.23 0.96 -17.77
C PRO A 138 1.16 -0.14 -18.24
N ALA A 139 2.17 -0.56 -17.47
CA ALA A 139 2.97 -1.74 -17.80
C ALA A 139 2.22 -3.04 -17.46
N SER A 140 1.39 -3.00 -16.42
CA SER A 140 0.66 -4.16 -15.89
C SER A 140 -0.80 -4.24 -16.37
N TYR A 141 -1.46 -3.09 -16.55
CA TYR A 141 -2.90 -2.99 -16.78
C TYR A 141 -3.23 -2.24 -18.07
N THR A 142 -4.38 -2.55 -18.70
CA THR A 142 -4.86 -1.90 -19.91
C THR A 142 -5.59 -0.58 -19.63
N ALA A 143 -6.06 -0.38 -18.39
CA ALA A 143 -6.66 0.85 -17.91
C ALA A 143 -6.47 0.96 -16.38
N PRO A 144 -6.51 2.18 -15.82
CA PRO A 144 -6.58 2.35 -14.37
C PRO A 144 -7.80 1.65 -13.79
N TRP A 145 -7.67 1.16 -12.56
CA TRP A 145 -8.76 0.50 -11.84
C TRP A 145 -8.77 0.94 -10.38
N THR A 146 -9.94 0.83 -9.75
CA THR A 146 -10.18 1.37 -8.42
C THR A 146 -10.72 0.29 -7.48
N VAL A 147 -10.32 0.36 -6.22
CA VAL A 147 -10.90 -0.38 -5.10
C VAL A 147 -11.21 0.59 -3.96
N THR A 148 -12.32 0.37 -3.27
CA THR A 148 -12.71 1.17 -2.09
C THR A 148 -12.76 0.29 -0.86
N LEU A 149 -12.06 0.71 0.19
CA LEU A 149 -12.00 0.05 1.48
C LEU A 149 -12.74 0.89 2.52
N LYS A 150 -13.46 0.21 3.42
CA LYS A 150 -14.05 0.81 4.61
C LYS A 150 -13.45 0.15 5.83
N GLN A 151 -12.73 0.93 6.63
CA GLN A 151 -12.04 0.43 7.82
C GLN A 151 -12.74 0.93 9.08
N PRO A 152 -13.06 0.04 10.03
CA PRO A 152 -13.63 0.43 11.30
C PRO A 152 -12.57 1.08 12.20
N LEU A 153 -13.00 1.99 13.08
CA LEU A 153 -12.18 2.49 14.17
C LEU A 153 -12.00 1.40 15.23
N ALA A 154 -10.75 1.13 15.62
CA ALA A 154 -10.44 0.38 16.84
C ALA A 154 -10.30 1.36 18.02
N LEU A 155 -11.14 1.19 19.04
CA LEU A 155 -11.08 1.95 20.29
C LEU A 155 -10.26 1.18 21.33
N ASP A 156 -9.67 1.91 22.28
CA ASP A 156 -8.92 1.36 23.42
C ASP A 156 -7.84 0.34 23.02
N SER A 157 -7.29 0.48 21.81
CA SER A 157 -6.20 -0.33 21.28
C SER A 157 -4.90 0.47 21.25
N GLU A 158 -3.77 -0.23 21.31
CA GLU A 158 -2.45 0.31 21.07
C GLU A 158 -1.73 -0.53 20.01
N LEU A 159 -0.73 0.07 19.38
CA LEU A 159 0.17 -0.72 18.52
C LEU A 159 1.07 -1.56 19.40
N LEU A 160 1.21 -2.83 19.05
CA LEU A 160 2.17 -3.75 19.67
C LEU A 160 3.41 -3.93 18.79
N ASP A 161 4.52 -4.31 19.39
CA ASP A 161 5.69 -4.72 18.62
C ASP A 161 5.36 -6.01 17.88
N TYR A 162 5.37 -5.97 16.55
CA TYR A 162 5.23 -7.13 15.69
C TYR A 162 6.38 -7.17 14.70
N TYR A 163 7.21 -8.20 14.78
CA TYR A 163 8.27 -8.46 13.80
C TYR A 163 8.02 -9.79 13.12
N CYS A 164 7.83 -9.75 11.80
CA CYS A 164 7.52 -10.92 10.99
C CYS A 164 8.58 -12.03 11.08
N LEU A 165 9.85 -11.69 11.36
CA LEU A 165 10.92 -12.69 11.52
C LEU A 165 10.96 -13.32 12.92
N GLU A 166 10.18 -12.83 13.88
CA GLU A 166 10.14 -13.37 15.24
C GLU A 166 9.47 -14.75 15.23
N ASN A 167 10.28 -15.81 15.39
CA ASN A 167 9.83 -17.21 15.35
C ASN A 167 9.07 -17.56 14.06
N GLU A 168 9.48 -16.98 12.93
CA GLU A 168 8.98 -17.29 11.59
C GLU A 168 9.21 -18.78 11.27
N LYS A 169 8.13 -19.50 10.93
CA LYS A 169 8.10 -20.93 10.59
C LYS A 169 7.14 -21.26 9.46
N ASP A 170 6.44 -20.27 8.93
CA ASP A 170 5.36 -20.45 7.98
C ASP A 170 5.87 -20.46 6.53
N LEU A 171 7.01 -19.82 6.24
CA LEU A 171 7.59 -19.70 4.89
C LEU A 171 7.76 -21.08 4.21
N VAL A 172 8.25 -22.08 4.95
CA VAL A 172 8.42 -23.45 4.43
C VAL A 172 7.10 -24.14 4.07
N HIS A 173 5.97 -23.64 4.59
CA HIS A 173 4.63 -24.13 4.32
C HIS A 173 3.94 -23.34 3.18
N MET A 174 4.57 -22.27 2.68
CA MET A 174 4.07 -21.47 1.55
C MET A 174 4.53 -22.00 0.19
N ILE A 175 5.54 -22.86 0.16
CA ILE A 175 6.02 -23.56 -1.04
C ILE A 175 5.03 -24.70 -1.34
N LYS A 176 4.37 -24.65 -2.51
CA LYS A 176 3.44 -25.69 -2.97
C LYS A 176 4.12 -26.78 -3.78
#